data_AF-A0A7Z0TKB9-F1
#
_entry.id   AF-A0A7Z0TKB9-F1
#
_cell.length_a   1.000
_cell.length_b   1.000
_cell.length_c   1.000
_cell.angle_alpha   90.00
_cell.angle_beta   90.00
_cell.angle_gamma   90.00
#
_symmetry.space_group_name_H-M   'P 1'
#
loop_
_entity.id
_entity.type
_entity.pdbx_description
1 polymer ?
#
loop_
_entity_poly.entity_id
_entity_poly.type
_entity_poly.pdbx_seq_one_letter_code
_entity_poly.pdbx_strand_id
1 'polypeptide(L)' 'FGEGVTSVTVTVAGGGTVDVTAAPASGGAPATATLSPAAPTSGPYDHTTLTAPFTASGVRDVRVTLRGEIRLAELRFTG' A
#
# COMPACT_ATOMS: atom_id res chain seq x y z
N PHE A 1 -11.76 5.45 -5.06
CA PHE A 1 -12.34 4.48 -4.10
C PHE A 1 -13.85 4.29 -4.23
N GLY A 2 -14.58 5.00 -5.11
CA GLY A 2 -16.03 4.77 -5.29
C GLY A 2 -16.80 4.88 -3.96
N GLU A 3 -17.60 3.85 -3.66
CA GLU A 3 -18.37 3.71 -2.41
C GLU A 3 -17.49 3.51 -1.17
N GLY A 4 -16.29 2.96 -1.34
CA GLY A 4 -15.34 2.74 -0.26
C GLY A 4 -14.39 1.61 -0.58
N VAL A 5 -13.22 1.64 0.06
CA VAL A 5 -12.30 0.50 0.16
C VAL A 5 -11.96 0.30 1.63
N THR A 6 -11.64 -0.92 1.99
CA THR A 6 -11.29 -1.31 3.37
C THR A 6 -9.90 -1.90 3.48
N SER A 7 -9.29 -2.26 2.35
CA SER A 7 -7.93 -2.79 2.33
C SER A 7 -7.14 -2.34 1.11
N VAL A 8 -5.83 -2.41 1.27
CA VAL A 8 -4.85 -2.24 0.21
C VAL A 8 -3.97 -3.48 0.15
N THR A 9 -3.71 -3.95 -1.05
CA THR A 9 -2.81 -5.06 -1.36
C THR A 9 -1.68 -4.55 -2.24
N VAL A 10 -0.45 -4.91 -1.91
CA VAL A 10 0.74 -4.61 -2.71
C VAL A 10 1.43 -5.90 -3.13
N THR A 11 1.93 -5.92 -4.36
CA THR A 11 2.82 -6.97 -4.87
C THR A 11 4.21 -6.39 -4.96
N VAL A 12 5.16 -6.94 -4.19
CA VAL A 12 6.50 -6.35 -3.99
C VAL A 12 7.61 -7.38 -4.04
N ALA A 13 8.83 -6.95 -4.39
CA ALA A 13 10.07 -7.72 -4.23
C ALA A 13 11.13 -6.87 -3.51
N GLY A 14 11.99 -7.48 -2.70
CA GLY A 14 13.01 -6.83 -1.88
C GLY A 14 12.75 -6.92 -0.37
N GLY A 15 13.43 -6.08 0.42
CA GLY A 15 13.37 -6.06 1.89
C GLY A 15 12.98 -4.71 2.48
N GLY A 16 12.56 -3.76 1.65
CA GLY A 16 12.14 -2.43 2.08
C GLY A 16 10.68 -2.34 2.52
N THR A 17 10.15 -1.12 2.50
CA THR A 17 8.79 -0.80 2.98
C THR A 17 8.04 0.04 1.96
N VAL A 18 6.73 -0.21 1.84
CA VAL A 18 5.77 0.60 1.10
C VAL A 18 4.83 1.28 2.10
N ASP A 19 4.90 2.61 2.17
CA ASP A 19 3.89 3.40 2.87
C ASP A 19 2.87 3.91 1.85
N VAL A 20 1.59 3.64 2.11
CA VAL A 20 0.46 4.14 1.33
C VAL A 20 -0.32 5.09 2.22
N THR A 21 -0.55 6.31 1.72
CA THR A 21 -1.37 7.30 2.42
C THR A 21 -2.38 7.92 1.47
N ALA A 22 -3.60 8.19 1.94
CA ALA A 22 -4.59 8.98 1.19
C ALA A 22 -5.15 10.10 2.05
N ALA A 23 -5.41 11.24 1.42
CA ALA A 23 -6.01 12.38 2.08
C ALA A 23 -7.39 12.02 2.69
N PRO A 24 -7.74 12.58 3.85
CA PRO A 24 -9.05 12.35 4.47
C PRO A 24 -10.18 12.90 3.60
N ALA A 25 -11.38 12.32 3.74
CA ALA A 25 -12.57 12.76 3.00
C ALA A 25 -13.05 14.17 3.41
N SER A 26 -13.05 14.47 4.70
CA SER A 26 -13.46 15.77 5.25
C SER A 26 -13.11 15.83 6.73
N GLY A 27 -12.04 16.56 7.08
CA GLY A 27 -11.63 16.82 8.47
C GLY A 27 -11.45 15.55 9.29
N GLY A 28 -10.37 14.80 9.04
CA GLY A 28 -10.07 13.55 9.76
C GLY A 28 -8.63 13.11 9.54
N ALA A 29 -8.26 11.98 10.14
CA ALA A 29 -6.95 11.39 9.89
C ALA A 29 -6.86 10.85 8.45
N PRO A 30 -5.70 10.97 7.79
CA PRO A 30 -5.47 10.31 6.51
C PRO A 30 -5.57 8.79 6.68
N ALA A 31 -5.99 8.10 5.62
CA ALA A 31 -5.85 6.65 5.56
C ALA A 31 -4.37 6.32 5.40
N THR A 32 -3.84 5.41 6.21
CA THR A 32 -2.42 5.03 6.16
C THR A 32 -2.27 3.51 6.24
N ALA A 33 -1.31 2.97 5.50
CA ALA A 33 -0.86 1.59 5.60
C ALA A 33 0.64 1.51 5.35
N THR A 34 1.33 0.71 6.15
CA THR A 34 2.77 0.44 6.01
C THR A 34 2.93 -1.06 5.82
N LEU A 35 3.48 -1.47 4.67
CA LEU A 35 3.63 -2.86 4.28
C LEU A 35 5.11 -3.17 4.01
N SER A 36 5.60 -4.26 4.59
CA SER A 36 6.97 -4.73 4.37
C SER A 36 7.00 -6.26 4.40
N PRO A 37 7.77 -6.92 3.52
CA PRO A 37 8.02 -8.35 3.63
C PRO A 37 8.64 -8.70 4.99
N ALA A 38 8.26 -9.84 5.58
CA ALA A 38 8.81 -10.27 6.87
C ALA A 38 10.33 -10.55 6.80
N ALA A 39 10.84 -10.89 5.61
CA ALA A 39 12.25 -11.01 5.28
C ALA A 39 12.45 -10.57 3.82
N PRO A 40 13.66 -10.15 3.42
CA PRO A 40 13.96 -9.82 2.03
C PRO A 40 13.59 -10.97 1.09
N THR A 41 12.95 -10.66 -0.04
CA THR A 41 12.66 -11.70 -1.06
C THR A 41 13.95 -12.19 -1.72
N SER A 42 13.91 -13.38 -2.33
CA SER A 42 15.12 -14.05 -2.82
C SER A 42 15.76 -13.38 -4.04
N GLY A 43 15.06 -12.46 -4.69
CA GLY A 43 15.56 -11.73 -5.85
C GLY A 43 14.64 -10.60 -6.33
N PRO A 44 15.09 -9.82 -7.32
CA PRO A 44 14.43 -8.58 -7.76
C PRO A 44 13.07 -8.79 -8.46
N TYR A 45 12.72 -10.02 -8.81
CA TYR A 45 11.43 -10.41 -9.41
C TYR A 45 10.74 -11.53 -8.64
N ASP A 46 11.30 -11.91 -7.48
CA ASP A 46 10.63 -12.81 -6.56
C ASP A 46 9.61 -12.00 -5.77
N HIS A 47 8.40 -11.93 -6.33
CA HIS A 47 7.33 -11.09 -5.82
C HIS A 47 6.51 -11.81 -4.75
N THR A 48 6.20 -11.09 -3.67
CA THR A 48 5.24 -11.49 -2.65
C THR A 48 4.10 -10.48 -2.54
N THR A 49 2.95 -10.94 -2.09
CA THR A 49 1.75 -10.12 -1.93
C THR A 49 1.52 -9.84 -0.45
N LEU A 50 1.31 -8.58 -0.09
CA LEU A 50 1.04 -8.13 1.27
C LEU A 50 -0.28 -7.35 1.29
N THR A 51 -1.09 -7.56 2.31
CA THR A 51 -2.37 -6.87 2.48
C THR A 51 -2.43 -6.19 3.84
N ALA A 52 -2.95 -4.97 3.88
CA ALA A 52 -3.17 -4.23 5.11
C ALA A 52 -4.54 -3.53 5.09
N PRO A 53 -5.14 -3.27 6.28
CA PRO A 53 -6.31 -2.41 6.39
C PRO A 53 -6.02 -1.03 5.82
N PHE A 54 -6.97 -0.49 5.05
CA PHE A 54 -6.89 0.84 4.45
C PHE A 54 -8.28 1.35 4.10
N THR A 55 -8.81 2.25 4.93
CA THR A 55 -10.18 2.76 4.78
C THR A 55 -10.21 4.11 4.10
N ALA A 56 -10.73 4.18 2.88
CA ALA A 56 -10.90 5.43 2.14
C ALA A 56 -12.12 5.36 1.20
N SER A 57 -12.70 6.51 0.86
CA SER A 57 -13.86 6.58 -0.06
C SER A 57 -13.72 7.79 -1.00
N GLY A 58 -14.48 7.78 -2.10
CA GLY A 58 -14.46 8.86 -3.10
C GLY A 58 -13.17 8.96 -3.92
N VAL A 59 -12.90 10.16 -4.45
CA VAL A 59 -11.69 10.50 -5.22
C VAL A 59 -10.70 11.19 -4.28
N ARG A 60 -9.50 10.62 -4.13
CA ARG A 60 -8.46 11.12 -3.23
C ARG A 60 -7.10 11.00 -3.89
N ASP A 61 -6.20 11.90 -3.54
CA ASP A 61 -4.78 11.72 -3.83
C ASP A 61 -4.22 10.60 -2.96
N VAL A 62 -3.48 9.71 -3.61
CA VAL A 62 -2.75 8.62 -2.96
C VAL A 62 -1.27 8.91 -3.09
N ARG A 63 -0.58 8.95 -1.96
CA ARG A 63 0.89 9.03 -1.91
C ARG A 63 1.43 7.66 -1.53
N VAL A 64 2.27 7.12 -2.41
CA VAL A 64 3.05 5.90 -2.19
C VAL A 64 4.50 6.30 -1.95
N THR A 65 5.07 5.86 -0.82
CA THR A 65 6.47 6.10 -0.47
C THR A 65 7.17 4.76 -0.38
N LEU A 66 8.24 4.59 -1.15
CA LEU A 66 9.10 3.39 -1.11
C LEU A 66 10.35 3.71 -0.29
N ARG A 67 10.69 2.86 0.67
CA ARG A 67 11.87 3.02 1.53
C ARG A 67 12.73 1.77 1.49
N GLY A 68 14.05 1.95 1.35
CA GLY A 68 14.99 0.85 1.19
C GLY A 68 14.87 0.18 -0.18
N GLU A 69 15.50 -1.00 -0.32
CA GLU A 69 15.48 -1.76 -1.57
C GLU A 69 14.15 -2.52 -1.70
N ILE A 70 13.21 -1.91 -2.41
CA ILE A 70 11.90 -2.50 -2.71
C ILE A 70 11.44 -2.13 -4.12
N ARG A 71 10.82 -3.09 -4.80
CA ARG A 71 10.15 -2.93 -6.08
C ARG A 71 8.66 -3.14 -5.87
N LEU A 72 7.84 -2.20 -6.33
CA LEU A 72 6.40 -2.32 -6.34
C LEU A 72 5.93 -2.70 -7.75
N ALA A 73 5.25 -3.84 -7.87
CA ALA A 73 4.71 -4.34 -9.12
C ALA A 73 3.21 -4.02 -9.29
N GLU A 74 2.45 -4.12 -8.19
CA GLU A 74 1.00 -3.86 -8.21
C GLU A 74 0.57 -3.18 -6.91
N LEU A 75 -0.40 -2.27 -7.03
CA LEU A 75 -1.14 -1.69 -5.93
C LEU A 75 -2.63 -1.87 -6.22
N ARG A 76 -3.33 -2.57 -5.33
CA ARG A 76 -4.76 -2.88 -5.48
C ARG A 76 -5.52 -2.41 -4.24
N PHE A 77 -6.66 -1.78 -4.45
CA PHE A 77 -7.58 -1.43 -3.39
C PHE A 77 -8.85 -2.26 -3.52
N THR A 78 -9.33 -2.79 -2.40
CA THR A 78 -10.54 -3.61 -2.35
C THR A 78 -11.38 -3.26 -1.13
N GLY A 79 -12.68 -3.47 -1.27
CA GLY A 79 -13.69 -3.24 -0.24
C GLY A 79 -15.08 -3.39 -0.82
#